data_AF-A0A644YBG8-F1
#
_entry.id   AF-A0A644YBG8-F1
#
_cell.length_a   1.000
_cell.length_b   1.000
_cell.length_c   1.000
_cell.angle_alpha   90.00
_cell.angle_beta   90.00
_cell.angle_gamma   90.00
#
_symmetry.space_group_name_H-M   'P 1'
#
loop_
_entity.id
_entity.type
_entity.pdbx_description
1 polymer ?
#
loop_
_entity_poly.entity_id
_entity_poly.type
_entity_poly.pdbx_seq_one_letter_code
_entity_poly.pdbx_strand_id
1 'polypeptide(L)'
;MGNEGHSSDTVYEVTEVVQSGCLGTVREVHVWTNRPIWRQGMPKPLIKVPVPDSLDWDLFIGPAPMREYNPEYHPWIWRGWWDFGTGALGDMGCHLLDVPYYALKLGQPVAFQAASSLVNTQSAPISAKVSYKFPARDNLPYCQLPELELTWYDGGLMPSRPYNLPEDAPMNPGGGFMLVGSEAILIAEDYGKNWKTYRNGSCFIPEVKVDLKRIPDNPLGGGRHEMHFVDCCKNGGQPSSDFSYAGPFNEMVVMGNLGIRLQSLQKTLLWDSEKMQVTNISPNEELTTAELTPFSSDIVTRSVEQKSQKWIKWNALNMCEQWIKHNYRPGWNL
;
A
#
# COMPACT_ATOMS: atom_id res chain seq x y z
N MET A 1 -2.75 4.37 -14.67
CA MET A 1 -2.80 3.13 -13.86
C MET A 1 -4.23 2.61 -13.87
N GLY A 2 -4.47 1.30 -13.84
CA GLY A 2 -5.82 0.73 -13.70
C GLY A 2 -6.40 0.90 -12.29
N ASN A 3 -6.45 2.13 -11.78
CA ASN A 3 -7.01 2.46 -10.47
C ASN A 3 -8.53 2.58 -10.59
N GLU A 4 -9.21 1.44 -10.59
CA GLU A 4 -10.65 1.29 -10.79
C GLU A 4 -11.46 2.20 -9.86
N GLY A 5 -11.10 2.19 -8.58
CA GLY A 5 -11.72 2.96 -7.52
C GLY A 5 -11.88 4.45 -7.82
N HIS A 6 -10.83 5.05 -8.38
CA HIS A 6 -10.76 6.49 -8.64
C HIS A 6 -11.81 6.98 -9.64
N SER A 7 -12.47 6.07 -10.35
CA SER A 7 -13.56 6.39 -11.26
C SER A 7 -14.95 6.34 -10.60
N SER A 8 -15.04 5.81 -9.38
CA SER A 8 -16.29 5.63 -8.63
C SER A 8 -16.76 6.92 -7.97
N ASP A 9 -18.08 7.17 -7.94
CA ASP A 9 -18.65 8.40 -7.36
C ASP A 9 -18.30 8.57 -5.89
N THR A 10 -18.22 7.47 -5.14
CA THR A 10 -17.92 7.45 -3.70
C THR A 10 -16.57 8.08 -3.36
N VAL A 11 -15.57 7.99 -4.26
CA VAL A 11 -14.27 8.66 -4.08
C VAL A 11 -14.46 10.18 -4.09
N TYR A 12 -15.26 10.70 -5.01
CA TYR A 12 -15.55 12.12 -5.12
C TYR A 12 -16.47 12.59 -4.00
N GLU A 13 -17.49 11.81 -3.62
CA GLU A 13 -18.39 12.12 -2.49
C GLU A 13 -17.63 12.25 -1.17
N VAL A 14 -16.80 11.27 -0.82
CA VAL A 14 -15.98 11.35 0.41
C VAL A 14 -15.04 12.55 0.34
N THR A 15 -14.47 12.81 -0.84
CA THR A 15 -13.59 13.97 -1.04
C THR A 15 -14.32 15.29 -0.80
N GLU A 16 -15.53 15.46 -1.33
CA GLU A 16 -16.35 16.65 -1.11
C GLU A 16 -16.69 16.84 0.37
N VAL A 17 -17.07 15.76 1.06
CA VAL A 17 -17.36 15.77 2.50
C VAL A 17 -16.13 16.26 3.29
N VAL A 18 -14.95 15.70 3.02
CA VAL A 18 -13.70 16.08 3.69
C VAL A 18 -13.34 17.53 3.38
N GLN A 19 -13.37 17.92 2.11
CA GLN A 19 -12.96 19.25 1.66
C GLN A 19 -13.97 20.34 2.03
N SER A 20 -15.19 19.98 2.42
CA SER A 20 -16.19 20.88 3.01
C SER A 20 -15.91 21.24 4.47
N GLY A 21 -14.88 20.64 5.09
CA GLY A 21 -14.35 21.05 6.38
C GLY A 21 -15.09 20.48 7.60
N CYS A 22 -16.01 19.54 7.42
CA CYS A 22 -16.86 19.04 8.52
C CYS A 22 -16.08 18.29 9.61
N LEU A 23 -14.88 17.78 9.28
CA LEU A 23 -13.95 17.10 10.20
C LEU A 23 -13.07 18.08 10.99
N GLY A 24 -13.03 19.35 10.61
CA GLY A 24 -12.01 20.28 11.11
C GLY A 24 -10.63 19.93 10.56
N THR A 25 -9.61 20.03 11.41
CA THR A 25 -8.22 19.77 10.99
C THR A 25 -7.88 18.29 11.12
N VAL A 26 -7.64 17.61 10.00
CA VAL A 26 -7.21 16.20 9.96
C VAL A 26 -5.70 16.10 10.21
N ARG A 27 -5.31 15.35 11.24
CA ARG A 27 -3.89 15.11 11.59
C ARG A 27 -3.49 13.65 11.57
N GLU A 28 -4.46 12.75 11.61
CA GLU A 28 -4.23 11.32 11.69
C GLU A 28 -5.18 10.60 10.72
N VAL A 29 -4.59 9.69 9.94
CA VAL A 29 -5.29 8.83 8.99
C VAL A 29 -4.89 7.39 9.27
N HIS A 30 -5.86 6.49 9.33
CA HIS A 30 -5.61 5.06 9.43
C HIS A 30 -6.22 4.35 8.24
N VAL A 31 -5.49 3.40 7.67
CA VAL A 31 -5.94 2.60 6.53
C VAL A 31 -5.58 1.15 6.78
N TRP A 32 -6.54 0.23 6.67
CA TRP A 32 -6.32 -1.18 7.02
C TRP A 32 -6.88 -2.14 5.97
N THR A 33 -6.38 -3.38 5.98
CA THR A 33 -6.91 -4.49 5.20
C THR A 33 -6.69 -5.84 5.88
N ASN A 34 -7.55 -6.81 5.59
CA ASN A 34 -7.35 -8.21 5.99
C ASN A 34 -6.34 -8.95 5.08
N ARG A 35 -5.82 -8.30 4.02
CA ARG A 35 -4.76 -8.91 3.22
C ARG A 35 -3.50 -9.11 4.05
N PRO A 36 -2.69 -10.14 3.76
CA PRO A 36 -2.84 -11.06 2.64
C PRO A 36 -3.90 -12.15 2.89
N ILE A 37 -4.67 -12.49 1.84
CA ILE A 37 -5.50 -13.72 1.78
C ILE A 37 -4.82 -14.85 0.99
N TRP A 38 -3.54 -14.64 0.68
CA TRP A 38 -2.61 -15.60 0.12
C TRP A 38 -1.48 -15.84 1.12
N ARG A 39 -0.61 -16.81 0.85
CA ARG A 39 0.53 -17.10 1.73
C ARG A 39 1.59 -15.99 1.62
N GLN A 40 2.12 -15.56 2.75
CA GLN A 40 3.24 -14.62 2.90
C GLN A 40 4.17 -15.10 4.02
N GLY A 41 5.39 -14.56 4.09
CA GLY A 41 6.41 -14.96 5.05
C GLY A 41 7.05 -16.32 4.74
N MET A 42 6.98 -16.78 3.49
CA MET A 42 7.43 -18.12 3.10
C MET A 42 8.94 -18.18 2.83
N PRO A 43 9.61 -19.31 3.11
CA PRO A 43 10.96 -19.58 2.64
C PRO A 43 10.98 -19.91 1.14
N LYS A 44 12.16 -19.91 0.50
CA LYS A 44 12.32 -20.36 -0.88
C LYS A 44 11.84 -21.82 -1.01
N PRO A 45 11.00 -22.20 -1.99
CA PRO A 45 10.56 -23.58 -2.16
C PRO A 45 11.73 -24.56 -2.43
N LEU A 46 11.64 -25.80 -1.92
CA LEU A 46 12.70 -26.81 -2.05
C LEU A 46 12.65 -27.64 -3.33
N ILE A 47 11.45 -27.85 -3.88
CA ILE A 47 11.21 -28.90 -4.87
C ILE A 47 11.07 -28.28 -6.25
N LYS A 48 11.93 -28.68 -7.17
CA LYS A 48 11.75 -28.40 -8.59
C LYS A 48 10.58 -29.21 -9.13
N VAL A 49 9.67 -28.55 -9.84
CA VAL A 49 8.58 -29.18 -10.58
C VAL A 49 8.78 -28.85 -12.07
N PRO A 50 8.45 -29.76 -13.02
CA PRO A 50 8.40 -29.41 -14.43
C PRO A 50 7.47 -28.21 -14.67
N VAL A 51 7.88 -27.31 -15.57
CA VAL A 51 7.02 -26.20 -16.02
C VAL A 51 5.83 -26.79 -16.80
N PRO A 52 4.59 -26.39 -16.53
CA PRO A 52 3.44 -26.80 -17.35
C PRO A 52 3.60 -26.30 -18.79
N ASP A 53 3.24 -27.12 -19.78
CA ASP A 53 3.34 -26.76 -21.21
C ASP A 53 2.51 -25.52 -21.59
N SER A 54 1.53 -25.14 -20.75
CA SER A 54 0.69 -23.96 -20.91
C SER A 54 1.27 -22.67 -20.28
N LEU A 55 2.48 -22.72 -19.72
CA LEU A 55 3.12 -21.60 -19.03
C LEU A 55 4.49 -21.31 -19.62
N ASP A 56 4.65 -20.14 -20.24
CA ASP A 56 5.97 -19.59 -20.52
C ASP A 56 6.57 -19.02 -19.24
N TRP A 57 7.45 -19.80 -18.62
CA TRP A 57 8.06 -19.44 -17.35
C TRP A 57 9.03 -18.27 -17.47
N ASP A 58 9.77 -18.16 -18.58
CA ASP A 58 10.71 -17.05 -18.76
C ASP A 58 9.98 -15.73 -18.89
N LEU A 59 8.84 -15.74 -19.61
CA LEU A 59 7.96 -14.58 -19.71
C LEU A 59 7.34 -14.20 -18.35
N PHE A 60 6.90 -15.18 -17.55
CA PHE A 60 6.37 -14.91 -16.22
C PHE A 60 7.42 -14.33 -15.26
N ILE A 61 8.65 -14.89 -15.24
CA ILE A 61 9.75 -14.38 -14.41
C ILE A 61 10.06 -12.92 -14.75
N GLY A 62 9.94 -12.55 -16.04
CA GLY A 62 10.12 -11.17 -16.49
C GLY A 62 11.52 -10.67 -16.12
N PRO A 63 11.67 -9.48 -15.48
CA PRO A 63 12.98 -8.90 -15.21
C PRO A 63 13.65 -9.41 -13.91
N ALA A 64 12.96 -10.23 -13.12
CA ALA A 64 13.48 -10.79 -11.86
C ALA A 64 14.60 -11.82 -12.11
N PRO A 65 15.46 -12.12 -11.11
CA PRO A 65 16.45 -13.17 -11.22
C PRO A 65 15.82 -14.52 -11.60
N MET A 66 16.41 -15.20 -12.60
CA MET A 66 15.91 -16.48 -13.06
C MET A 66 15.90 -17.51 -11.91
N ARG A 67 14.76 -18.18 -11.74
CA ARG A 67 14.58 -19.20 -10.71
C ARG A 67 13.82 -20.39 -11.27
N GLU A 68 14.01 -21.55 -10.68
CA GLU A 68 13.29 -22.75 -11.12
C GLU A 68 11.79 -22.62 -10.83
N TYR A 69 10.96 -23.20 -11.71
CA TYR A 69 9.53 -23.22 -11.52
C TYR A 69 9.13 -24.02 -10.28
N ASN A 70 8.16 -23.47 -9.55
CA ASN A 70 7.45 -24.13 -8.48
C ASN A 70 6.03 -23.54 -8.39
N PRO A 71 4.98 -24.36 -8.20
CA PRO A 71 3.59 -23.89 -8.08
C PRO A 71 3.32 -22.98 -6.87
N GLU A 72 4.26 -22.87 -5.91
CA GLU A 72 4.20 -21.89 -4.82
C GLU A 72 4.45 -20.45 -5.27
N TYR A 73 4.91 -20.22 -6.51
CA TYR A 73 5.05 -18.88 -7.09
C TYR A 73 3.81 -18.45 -7.88
N HIS A 74 3.28 -19.28 -8.77
CA HIS A 74 2.26 -18.92 -9.76
C HIS A 74 1.09 -19.93 -9.71
N PRO A 75 -0.19 -19.52 -9.91
CA PRO A 75 -0.66 -18.24 -10.48
C PRO A 75 -1.15 -17.19 -9.49
N TRP A 76 -1.34 -17.53 -8.22
CA TRP A 76 -1.99 -16.63 -7.25
C TRP A 76 -1.03 -16.06 -6.20
N ILE A 77 -0.04 -16.84 -5.81
CA ILE A 77 0.80 -16.57 -4.63
C ILE A 77 1.93 -15.57 -4.93
N TRP A 78 2.19 -15.25 -6.22
CA TRP A 78 3.26 -14.36 -6.69
C TRP A 78 3.27 -13.02 -5.96
N ARG A 79 2.09 -12.53 -5.56
CA ARG A 79 1.87 -11.31 -4.75
C ARG A 79 2.71 -11.26 -3.50
N GLY A 80 2.94 -12.41 -2.86
CA GLY A 80 3.66 -12.54 -1.61
C GLY A 80 5.19 -12.65 -1.75
N TRP A 81 5.74 -12.67 -2.97
CA TRP A 81 7.17 -12.83 -3.20
C TRP A 81 7.80 -11.52 -3.66
N TRP A 82 8.94 -11.14 -3.08
CA TRP A 82 9.57 -9.84 -3.38
C TRP A 82 9.98 -9.67 -4.84
N ASP A 83 10.25 -10.77 -5.53
CA ASP A 83 10.67 -10.75 -6.94
C ASP A 83 9.49 -10.55 -7.91
N PHE A 84 8.25 -10.82 -7.48
CA PHE A 84 7.08 -10.83 -8.36
C PHE A 84 5.96 -9.90 -7.92
N GLY A 85 5.92 -9.56 -6.63
CA GLY A 85 4.88 -8.76 -6.02
C GLY A 85 5.41 -7.91 -4.89
N THR A 86 4.48 -7.22 -4.25
CA THR A 86 4.73 -6.15 -3.29
C THR A 86 4.03 -6.42 -1.95
N GLY A 87 3.66 -7.68 -1.71
CA GLY A 87 2.85 -8.09 -0.57
C GLY A 87 1.49 -7.38 -0.50
N ALA A 88 0.87 -7.44 0.66
CA ALA A 88 -0.45 -6.85 0.92
C ALA A 88 -0.49 -5.34 0.66
N LEU A 89 0.55 -4.60 1.07
CA LEU A 89 0.59 -3.15 0.88
C LEU A 89 0.53 -2.73 -0.59
N GLY A 90 1.38 -3.27 -1.47
CA GLY A 90 1.33 -2.85 -2.86
C GLY A 90 0.13 -3.43 -3.64
N ASP A 91 -0.42 -4.57 -3.19
CA ASP A 91 -1.64 -5.14 -3.78
C ASP A 91 -2.90 -4.31 -3.43
N MET A 92 -3.04 -3.88 -2.17
CA MET A 92 -4.25 -3.21 -1.67
C MET A 92 -4.13 -1.71 -1.48
N GLY A 93 -2.92 -1.18 -1.39
CA GLY A 93 -2.67 0.23 -1.10
C GLY A 93 -3.38 1.14 -2.09
N CYS A 94 -3.32 0.80 -3.38
CA CYS A 94 -4.01 1.57 -4.43
C CYS A 94 -5.54 1.61 -4.26
N HIS A 95 -6.14 0.59 -3.63
CA HIS A 95 -7.59 0.51 -3.46
C HIS A 95 -8.12 1.29 -2.23
N LEU A 96 -7.26 1.46 -1.23
CA LEU A 96 -7.65 1.98 0.08
C LEU A 96 -7.03 3.35 0.39
N LEU A 97 -5.82 3.60 -0.08
CA LEU A 97 -5.11 4.87 0.14
C LEU A 97 -5.55 5.95 -0.86
N ASP A 98 -6.20 5.59 -1.96
CA ASP A 98 -6.61 6.52 -3.02
C ASP A 98 -7.54 7.61 -2.50
N VAL A 99 -8.55 7.24 -1.70
CA VAL A 99 -9.52 8.22 -1.17
C VAL A 99 -8.86 9.18 -0.19
N PRO A 100 -8.11 8.74 0.85
CA PRO A 100 -7.34 9.68 1.67
C PRO A 100 -6.35 10.53 0.87
N TYR A 101 -5.66 9.92 -0.11
CA TYR A 101 -4.67 10.60 -0.95
C TYR A 101 -5.31 11.74 -1.74
N TYR A 102 -6.42 11.47 -2.41
CA TYR A 102 -7.15 12.45 -3.19
C TYR A 102 -7.85 13.50 -2.32
N ALA A 103 -8.54 13.07 -1.27
CA ALA A 103 -9.35 13.94 -0.42
C ALA A 103 -8.51 14.98 0.31
N LEU A 104 -7.34 14.58 0.79
CA LEU A 104 -6.43 15.42 1.58
C LEU A 104 -5.33 16.08 0.75
N LYS A 105 -5.39 15.96 -0.59
CA LYS A 105 -4.36 16.44 -1.53
C LYS A 105 -2.97 16.01 -1.07
N LEU A 106 -2.83 14.72 -0.77
CA LEU A 106 -1.53 14.17 -0.41
C LEU A 106 -0.63 14.22 -1.66
N GLY A 107 0.66 14.44 -1.41
CA GLY A 107 1.72 14.33 -2.40
C GLY A 107 2.72 13.29 -1.91
N GLN A 108 4.00 13.63 -1.89
CA GLN A 108 5.02 12.75 -1.32
C GLN A 108 5.19 12.99 0.19
N PRO A 109 5.38 11.93 0.99
CA PRO A 109 5.75 12.07 2.39
C PRO A 109 7.20 12.57 2.51
N VAL A 110 7.51 13.25 3.61
CA VAL A 110 8.89 13.68 3.94
C VAL A 110 9.63 12.67 4.80
N ALA A 111 8.89 11.75 5.43
CA ALA A 111 9.46 10.67 6.21
C ALA A 111 8.50 9.50 6.31
N PHE A 112 9.05 8.31 6.56
CA PHE A 112 8.27 7.09 6.76
C PHE A 112 9.00 6.12 7.69
N GLN A 113 8.24 5.20 8.28
CA GLN A 113 8.77 4.14 9.13
C GLN A 113 7.83 2.94 9.10
N ALA A 114 8.36 1.75 9.41
CA ALA A 114 7.56 0.54 9.41
C ALA A 114 7.93 -0.40 10.57
N ALA A 115 6.97 -1.23 10.93
CA ALA A 115 7.15 -2.39 11.78
C ALA A 115 6.31 -3.54 11.21
N SER A 116 6.85 -4.75 11.17
CA SER A 116 6.12 -5.89 10.63
C SER A 116 6.43 -7.18 11.40
N SER A 117 5.74 -8.26 11.06
CA SER A 117 6.25 -9.61 11.35
C SER A 117 7.58 -9.85 10.63
N LEU A 118 8.22 -10.98 10.90
CA LEU A 118 9.56 -11.31 10.40
C LEU A 118 9.70 -11.05 8.88
N VAL A 119 10.60 -10.14 8.50
CA VAL A 119 10.99 -9.95 7.10
C VAL A 119 12.09 -10.90 6.73
N ASN A 120 11.87 -11.61 5.63
CA ASN A 120 12.83 -12.53 5.06
C ASN A 120 13.23 -12.15 3.63
N THR A 121 14.26 -12.83 3.10
CA THR A 121 14.86 -12.53 1.80
C THR A 121 13.98 -12.89 0.60
N GLN A 122 12.89 -13.66 0.78
CA GLN A 122 12.10 -14.23 -0.31
C GLN A 122 10.70 -13.63 -0.41
N SER A 123 10.04 -13.42 0.72
CA SER A 123 8.61 -13.14 0.79
C SER A 123 8.32 -11.94 1.70
N ALA A 124 7.30 -11.17 1.32
CA ALA A 124 6.74 -10.11 2.14
C ALA A 124 6.29 -10.65 3.52
N PRO A 125 6.35 -9.83 4.59
CA PRO A 125 5.96 -10.28 5.93
C PRO A 125 4.46 -10.60 5.99
N ILE A 126 4.02 -11.39 6.96
CA ILE A 126 2.60 -11.80 7.09
C ILE A 126 1.70 -10.60 7.46
N SER A 127 2.26 -9.62 8.16
CA SER A 127 1.57 -8.44 8.69
C SER A 127 2.55 -7.29 8.80
N ALA A 128 2.12 -6.08 8.47
CA ALA A 128 2.90 -4.87 8.52
C ALA A 128 2.06 -3.67 8.97
N LYS A 129 2.76 -2.72 9.59
CA LYS A 129 2.30 -1.38 9.90
C LYS A 129 3.30 -0.39 9.30
N VAL A 130 2.83 0.58 8.52
CA VAL A 130 3.67 1.63 7.93
C VAL A 130 3.10 2.99 8.28
N SER A 131 3.90 3.87 8.87
CA SER A 131 3.54 5.27 9.11
C SER A 131 4.25 6.17 8.11
N TYR A 132 3.52 7.09 7.50
CA TYR A 132 4.01 8.13 6.60
C TYR A 132 3.74 9.49 7.20
N LYS A 133 4.73 10.38 7.13
CA LYS A 133 4.63 11.76 7.56
C LYS A 133 4.55 12.67 6.34
N PHE A 134 3.43 13.36 6.18
CA PHE A 134 3.23 14.32 5.11
C PHE A 134 3.47 15.74 5.62
N PRO A 135 4.12 16.61 4.83
CA PRO A 135 4.28 18.01 5.21
C PRO A 135 2.94 18.74 5.19
N ALA A 136 2.92 19.98 5.66
CA ALA A 136 1.80 20.88 5.41
C ALA A 136 1.66 21.14 3.89
N ARG A 137 0.42 21.30 3.44
CA ARG A 137 0.05 21.62 2.05
C ARG A 137 -0.75 22.92 2.02
N ASP A 138 -0.99 23.42 0.82
CA ASP A 138 -1.86 24.58 0.62
C ASP A 138 -3.28 24.30 1.10
N ASN A 139 -3.84 25.25 1.86
CA ASN A 139 -5.20 25.12 2.37
C ASN A 139 -6.23 25.19 1.24
N LEU A 140 -7.30 24.42 1.38
CA LEU A 140 -8.50 24.52 0.55
C LEU A 140 -9.50 25.51 1.19
N PRO A 141 -10.51 25.99 0.43
CA PRO A 141 -11.44 27.02 0.93
C PRO A 141 -12.11 26.72 2.28
N TYR A 142 -12.38 25.45 2.58
CA TYR A 142 -13.02 25.03 3.83
C TYR A 142 -12.21 24.00 4.63
N CYS A 143 -11.04 23.59 4.15
CA CYS A 143 -10.27 22.50 4.74
C CYS A 143 -8.79 22.89 4.85
N GLN A 144 -8.29 22.91 6.08
CA GLN A 144 -6.86 23.12 6.34
C GLN A 144 -6.10 21.82 6.16
N LEU A 145 -4.93 21.89 5.53
CA LEU A 145 -4.11 20.73 5.20
C LEU A 145 -2.73 20.81 5.89
N PRO A 146 -2.66 20.79 7.24
CA PRO A 146 -1.39 20.83 7.95
C PRO A 146 -0.63 19.51 7.81
N GLU A 147 0.57 19.46 8.37
CA GLU A 147 1.27 18.20 8.59
C GLU A 147 0.34 17.13 9.20
N LEU A 148 0.40 15.92 8.66
CA LEU A 148 -0.38 14.77 9.12
C LEU A 148 0.41 13.48 9.06
N GLU A 149 0.01 12.53 9.90
CA GLU A 149 0.48 11.15 9.86
C GLU A 149 -0.59 10.24 9.26
N LEU A 150 -0.19 9.42 8.29
CA LEU A 150 -1.01 8.35 7.74
C LEU A 150 -0.40 7.02 8.16
N THR A 151 -1.20 6.12 8.72
CA THR A 151 -0.77 4.78 9.09
C THR A 151 -1.53 3.70 8.31
N TRP A 152 -0.79 2.86 7.61
CA TRP A 152 -1.24 1.63 6.98
C TRP A 152 -1.15 0.45 7.94
N TYR A 153 -2.10 -0.49 7.84
CA TYR A 153 -2.13 -1.76 8.57
C TYR A 153 -2.54 -2.91 7.65
N ASP A 154 -1.82 -4.02 7.71
CA ASP A 154 -2.22 -5.27 7.04
C ASP A 154 -1.93 -6.50 7.91
N GLY A 155 -2.32 -7.68 7.42
CA GLY A 155 -2.15 -8.97 8.09
C GLY A 155 -2.96 -9.11 9.36
N GLY A 156 -4.18 -8.55 9.36
CA GLY A 156 -5.10 -8.57 10.50
C GLY A 156 -4.84 -7.47 11.54
N LEU A 157 -3.85 -6.60 11.31
CA LEU A 157 -3.67 -5.39 12.10
C LEU A 157 -4.72 -4.34 11.72
N MET A 158 -5.20 -3.60 12.72
CA MET A 158 -6.12 -2.47 12.58
C MET A 158 -5.77 -1.40 13.62
N PRO A 159 -6.14 -0.13 13.40
CA PRO A 159 -6.12 0.83 14.49
C PRO A 159 -7.06 0.39 15.61
N SER A 160 -6.74 0.75 16.85
CA SER A 160 -7.69 0.54 17.95
C SER A 160 -8.96 1.35 17.70
N ARG A 161 -10.10 0.71 17.92
CA ARG A 161 -11.39 1.35 17.79
C ARG A 161 -11.55 2.48 18.83
N PRO A 162 -11.92 3.71 18.44
CA PRO A 162 -12.19 4.78 19.40
C PRO A 162 -13.32 4.40 20.37
N TYR A 163 -13.14 4.65 21.67
CA TYR A 163 -14.07 4.24 22.72
C TYR A 163 -15.48 4.82 22.58
N ASN A 164 -15.62 5.99 21.97
CA ASN A 164 -16.90 6.67 21.77
C ASN A 164 -17.58 6.32 20.45
N LEU A 165 -17.02 5.41 19.65
CA LEU A 165 -17.56 5.08 18.33
C LEU A 165 -18.74 4.09 18.44
N PRO A 166 -19.93 4.37 17.86
CA PRO A 166 -21.10 3.48 17.88
C PRO A 166 -20.83 2.10 17.29
N GLU A 167 -21.25 1.01 17.93
CA GLU A 167 -20.93 -0.38 17.56
C GLU A 167 -21.05 -0.69 16.06
N ASP A 168 -22.03 -0.10 15.37
CA ASP A 168 -22.32 -0.26 13.95
C ASP A 168 -21.44 0.58 13.00
N ALA A 169 -20.41 1.24 13.53
CA ALA A 169 -19.48 2.01 12.71
C ALA A 169 -18.69 1.09 11.77
N PRO A 170 -18.45 1.51 10.51
CA PRO A 170 -18.01 0.65 9.40
C PRO A 170 -16.51 0.31 9.48
N MET A 171 -16.09 -0.26 10.59
CA MET A 171 -14.74 -0.75 10.85
C MET A 171 -14.59 -2.19 10.34
N ASN A 172 -14.86 -2.40 9.05
CA ASN A 172 -14.83 -3.71 8.41
C ASN A 172 -13.39 -4.24 8.31
N PRO A 173 -13.06 -5.42 8.87
CA PRO A 173 -11.71 -5.97 8.77
C PRO A 173 -11.25 -6.22 7.33
N GLY A 174 -12.16 -6.42 6.38
CA GLY A 174 -11.87 -6.63 4.96
C GLY A 174 -11.07 -5.49 4.32
N GLY A 175 -11.33 -4.26 4.76
CA GLY A 175 -10.55 -3.08 4.43
C GLY A 175 -11.33 -1.79 4.60
N GLY A 176 -10.63 -0.73 4.97
CA GLY A 176 -11.22 0.58 5.10
C GLY A 176 -10.21 1.62 5.56
N PHE A 177 -10.71 2.82 5.79
CA PHE A 177 -9.93 3.93 6.31
C PHE A 177 -10.72 4.79 7.29
N MET A 178 -9.99 5.50 8.14
CA MET A 178 -10.50 6.43 9.14
C MET A 178 -9.70 7.73 9.06
N LEU A 179 -10.39 8.84 8.90
CA LEU A 179 -9.84 10.19 8.96
C LEU A 179 -10.20 10.83 10.29
N VAL A 180 -9.19 11.16 11.11
CA VAL A 180 -9.38 11.74 12.44
C VAL A 180 -9.13 13.24 12.38
N GLY A 181 -10.22 14.00 12.40
CA GLY A 181 -10.22 15.45 12.47
C GLY A 181 -10.44 15.99 13.87
N SER A 182 -10.16 17.28 14.08
CA SER A 182 -10.37 17.96 15.37
C SER A 182 -11.83 18.02 15.81
N GLU A 183 -12.78 17.98 14.88
CA GLU A 183 -14.22 18.14 15.16
C GLU A 183 -15.04 16.87 14.93
N ALA A 184 -14.57 15.98 14.06
CA ALA A 184 -15.27 14.75 13.70
C ALA A 184 -14.33 13.71 13.08
N ILE A 185 -14.82 12.48 13.02
CA ILE A 185 -14.16 11.34 12.38
C ILE A 185 -14.98 10.92 11.16
N LEU A 186 -14.32 10.61 10.05
CA LEU A 186 -14.92 9.91 8.91
C LEU A 186 -14.38 8.49 8.85
N ILE A 187 -15.25 7.51 8.65
CA ILE A 187 -14.87 6.10 8.43
C ILE A 187 -15.54 5.61 7.17
N ALA A 188 -14.80 4.90 6.32
CA ALA A 188 -15.32 4.28 5.11
C ALA A 188 -14.57 2.98 4.79
N GLU A 189 -15.14 2.19 3.88
CA GLU A 189 -14.54 0.97 3.33
C GLU A 189 -13.76 1.28 2.04
N ASP A 190 -13.35 0.24 1.30
CA ASP A 190 -12.65 0.38 0.01
C ASP A 190 -13.39 1.33 -0.94
N TYR A 191 -12.62 2.16 -1.64
CA TYR A 191 -13.13 3.16 -2.58
C TYR A 191 -14.16 4.14 -2.01
N GLY A 192 -14.21 4.31 -0.68
CA GLY A 192 -15.14 5.22 -0.02
C GLY A 192 -16.54 4.66 0.18
N LYS A 193 -16.74 3.35 -0.01
CA LYS A 193 -18.04 2.70 0.26
C LYS A 193 -18.45 2.83 1.73
N ASN A 194 -19.75 2.83 1.98
CA ASN A 194 -20.33 2.81 3.33
C ASN A 194 -19.80 3.93 4.26
N TRP A 195 -19.39 5.07 3.70
CA TRP A 195 -18.82 6.15 4.48
C TRP A 195 -19.82 6.71 5.50
N LYS A 196 -19.33 6.99 6.72
CA LYS A 196 -20.10 7.62 7.79
C LYS A 196 -19.23 8.64 8.54
N THR A 197 -19.87 9.70 9.04
CA THR A 197 -19.21 10.74 9.85
C THR A 197 -19.74 10.77 11.28
N TYR A 198 -18.83 10.96 12.24
CA TYR A 198 -19.11 10.89 13.66
C TYR A 198 -18.60 12.12 14.40
N ARG A 199 -19.45 12.73 15.22
CA ARG A 199 -19.10 13.84 16.11
C ARG A 199 -19.57 13.49 17.52
N ASN A 200 -18.69 13.55 18.50
CA ASN A 200 -18.99 13.20 19.90
C ASN A 200 -19.68 11.83 20.04
N GLY A 201 -19.25 10.84 19.26
CA GLY A 201 -19.80 9.49 19.28
C GLY A 201 -21.18 9.32 18.64
N SER A 202 -21.70 10.33 17.95
CA SER A 202 -22.97 10.24 17.21
C SER A 202 -22.72 10.38 15.72
N CYS A 203 -23.36 9.52 14.91
CA CYS A 203 -23.36 9.66 13.46
C CYS A 203 -24.14 10.93 13.07
N PHE A 204 -23.63 11.70 12.11
CA PHE A 204 -24.32 12.86 11.56
C PHE A 204 -24.14 12.92 10.05
N ILE A 205 -25.00 13.67 9.36
CA ILE A 205 -24.88 13.96 7.93
C ILE A 205 -24.16 15.31 7.79
N PRO A 206 -23.01 15.38 7.11
CA PRO A 206 -22.26 16.61 6.97
C PRO A 206 -22.90 17.55 5.93
N GLU A 207 -22.76 18.85 6.13
CA GLU A 207 -23.06 19.84 5.09
C GLU A 207 -21.95 19.80 4.03
N VAL A 208 -22.32 19.60 2.77
CA VAL A 208 -21.39 19.52 1.63
C VAL A 208 -21.40 20.86 0.87
N LYS A 209 -20.21 21.45 0.72
CA LYS A 209 -19.94 22.79 0.14
C LYS A 209 -19.07 22.75 -1.11
N VAL A 210 -18.52 21.58 -1.40
CA VAL A 210 -17.64 21.32 -2.54
C VAL A 210 -18.40 20.42 -3.52
N ASP A 211 -18.26 20.70 -4.82
CA ASP A 211 -18.85 19.91 -5.90
C ASP A 211 -17.75 19.54 -6.91
N LEU A 212 -17.56 18.25 -7.12
CA LEU A 212 -16.57 17.67 -8.01
C LEU A 212 -17.26 17.00 -9.19
N LYS A 213 -16.77 17.25 -10.40
CA LYS A 213 -17.30 16.61 -11.60
C LYS A 213 -17.13 15.09 -11.53
N ARG A 214 -18.24 14.36 -11.64
CA ARG A 214 -18.25 12.90 -11.74
C ARG A 214 -17.85 12.41 -13.13
N ILE A 215 -17.40 11.16 -13.18
CA ILE A 215 -17.18 10.44 -14.43
C ILE A 215 -18.52 9.81 -14.84
N PRO A 216 -19.05 10.13 -16.03
CA PRO A 216 -20.32 9.57 -16.47
C PRO A 216 -20.17 8.08 -16.76
N ASP A 217 -21.25 7.33 -16.50
CA ASP A 217 -21.36 5.97 -17.02
C ASP A 217 -21.46 5.99 -18.55
N ASN A 218 -20.82 5.02 -19.20
CA ASN A 218 -20.94 4.89 -20.64
C ASN A 218 -22.32 4.32 -20.99
N PRO A 219 -23.05 4.90 -21.96
CA PRO A 219 -24.40 4.47 -22.32
C PRO A 219 -24.48 3.02 -22.84
N LEU A 220 -23.35 2.45 -23.26
CA LEU A 220 -23.27 1.07 -23.74
C LEU A 220 -22.94 0.05 -22.62
N GLY A 221 -22.76 0.51 -21.38
CA GLY A 221 -22.26 -0.31 -20.27
C GLY A 221 -20.75 -0.60 -20.40
N GLY A 222 -20.24 -1.60 -19.67
CA GLY A 222 -18.83 -2.03 -19.75
C GLY A 222 -17.95 -1.64 -18.57
N GLY A 223 -18.52 -1.09 -17.50
CA GLY A 223 -17.76 -0.61 -16.35
C GLY A 223 -17.28 0.83 -16.55
N ARG A 224 -17.45 1.67 -15.52
CA ARG A 224 -17.17 3.10 -15.61
C ARG A 224 -15.70 3.38 -15.83
N HIS A 225 -14.82 2.66 -15.14
CA HIS A 225 -13.38 2.86 -15.23
C HIS A 225 -12.85 2.50 -16.63
N GLU A 226 -13.21 1.31 -17.10
CA GLU A 226 -12.78 0.77 -18.37
C GLU A 226 -13.26 1.63 -19.53
N MET A 227 -14.54 2.02 -19.50
CA MET A 227 -15.11 2.83 -20.56
C MET A 227 -14.64 4.28 -20.52
N HIS A 228 -14.35 4.83 -19.35
CA HIS A 228 -13.70 6.14 -19.26
C HIS A 228 -12.33 6.14 -19.96
N PHE A 229 -11.53 5.09 -19.77
CA PHE A 229 -10.26 4.92 -20.48
C PHE A 229 -10.46 4.79 -22.00
N VAL A 230 -11.42 3.96 -22.45
CA VAL A 230 -11.75 3.80 -23.87
C VAL A 230 -12.20 5.12 -24.50
N ASP A 231 -13.05 5.87 -23.82
CA ASP A 231 -13.56 7.14 -24.30
C ASP A 231 -12.46 8.19 -24.40
N CYS A 232 -11.54 8.27 -23.43
CA CYS A 232 -10.35 9.12 -23.51
C CYS A 232 -9.45 8.74 -24.69
N CYS A 233 -9.25 7.44 -24.95
CA CYS A 233 -8.45 6.97 -26.09
C CYS A 233 -9.08 7.35 -27.44
N LYS A 234 -10.42 7.24 -27.56
CA LYS A 234 -11.12 7.47 -28.83
C LYS A 234 -11.40 8.94 -29.11
N ASN A 235 -11.79 9.70 -28.09
CA ASN A 235 -12.32 11.05 -28.24
C ASN A 235 -11.36 12.13 -27.68
N GLY A 236 -10.23 11.73 -27.11
CA GLY A 236 -9.34 12.61 -26.36
C GLY A 236 -9.84 12.88 -24.94
N GLY A 237 -9.04 13.62 -24.17
CA GLY A 237 -9.29 13.92 -22.76
C GLY A 237 -8.23 13.32 -21.83
N GLN A 238 -8.37 13.59 -20.53
CA GLN A 238 -7.47 13.09 -19.50
C GLN A 238 -8.19 11.99 -18.70
N PRO A 239 -7.61 10.78 -18.62
CA PRO A 239 -8.11 9.74 -17.72
C PRO A 239 -8.09 10.22 -16.28
N SER A 240 -9.08 9.82 -15.48
CA SER A 240 -9.19 10.20 -14.07
C SER A 240 -7.98 9.83 -13.22
N SER A 241 -7.27 8.75 -13.57
CA SER A 241 -6.04 8.30 -12.90
C SER A 241 -4.88 8.21 -13.91
N ASP A 242 -4.56 9.34 -14.53
CA ASP A 242 -3.41 9.49 -15.43
C ASP A 242 -2.07 9.39 -14.68
N PHE A 243 -0.95 9.38 -15.39
CA PHE A 243 0.37 9.15 -14.79
C PHE A 243 0.85 10.27 -13.85
N SER A 244 0.37 11.50 -14.03
CA SER A 244 0.71 12.62 -13.11
C SER A 244 0.08 12.43 -11.72
N TYR A 245 -1.06 11.74 -11.65
CA TYR A 245 -1.68 11.33 -10.40
C TYR A 245 -1.14 9.98 -9.92
N ALA A 246 -1.25 8.95 -10.77
CA ALA A 246 -1.02 7.57 -10.37
C ALA A 246 0.47 7.24 -10.15
N GLY A 247 1.39 7.93 -10.81
CA GLY A 247 2.83 7.73 -10.61
C GLY A 247 3.26 8.08 -9.18
N PRO A 248 3.08 9.35 -8.76
CA PRO A 248 3.38 9.77 -7.38
C PRO A 248 2.61 8.99 -6.32
N PHE A 249 1.33 8.68 -6.57
CA PHE A 249 0.54 7.86 -5.67
C PHE A 249 1.14 6.46 -5.50
N ASN A 250 1.51 5.78 -6.60
CA ASN A 250 2.14 4.47 -6.54
C ASN A 250 3.49 4.51 -5.81
N GLU A 251 4.30 5.54 -6.07
CA GLU A 251 5.59 5.76 -5.39
C GLU A 251 5.39 5.78 -3.88
N MET A 252 4.41 6.55 -3.39
CA MET A 252 4.06 6.59 -1.96
C MET A 252 3.65 5.19 -1.44
N VAL A 253 2.84 4.45 -2.19
CA VAL A 253 2.41 3.09 -1.79
C VAL A 253 3.62 2.16 -1.62
N VAL A 254 4.48 2.07 -2.64
CA VAL A 254 5.63 1.14 -2.62
C VAL A 254 6.78 1.63 -1.75
N MET A 255 6.83 2.91 -1.38
CA MET A 255 7.73 3.44 -0.36
C MET A 255 7.52 2.74 0.99
N GLY A 256 6.30 2.33 1.34
CA GLY A 256 6.09 1.54 2.55
C GLY A 256 6.72 0.15 2.48
N ASN A 257 6.82 -0.47 1.30
CA ASN A 257 7.58 -1.71 1.14
C ASN A 257 9.06 -1.49 1.42
N LEU A 258 9.62 -0.34 1.00
CA LEU A 258 10.98 0.05 1.35
C LEU A 258 11.14 0.17 2.88
N GLY A 259 10.18 0.81 3.56
CA GLY A 259 10.17 0.92 5.03
C GLY A 259 10.14 -0.44 5.72
N ILE A 260 9.28 -1.35 5.25
CA ILE A 260 9.17 -2.73 5.77
C ILE A 260 10.51 -3.47 5.63
N ARG A 261 11.15 -3.38 4.47
CA ARG A 261 12.42 -4.07 4.19
C ARG A 261 13.59 -3.48 4.98
N LEU A 262 13.52 -2.19 5.34
CA LEU A 262 14.52 -1.47 6.13
C LEU A 262 14.24 -1.45 7.65
N GLN A 263 13.17 -2.10 8.13
CA GLN A 263 12.71 -1.93 9.51
C GLN A 263 13.74 -2.29 10.60
N SER A 264 14.72 -3.16 10.31
CA SER A 264 15.74 -3.54 11.30
C SER A 264 16.71 -2.41 11.62
N LEU A 265 16.69 -1.31 10.87
CA LEU A 265 17.34 -0.05 11.22
C LEU A 265 16.66 0.67 12.41
N GLN A 266 15.41 0.32 12.73
CA GLN A 266 14.65 0.84 13.89
C GLN A 266 14.62 2.36 13.99
N LYS A 267 14.44 3.04 12.86
CA LYS A 267 14.41 4.51 12.80
C LYS A 267 13.42 5.02 11.77
N THR A 268 13.08 6.30 11.91
CA THR A 268 12.39 7.06 10.88
C THR A 268 13.33 7.32 9.70
N LEU A 269 12.87 6.99 8.49
CA LEU A 269 13.60 7.19 7.23
C LEU A 269 13.16 8.53 6.63
N LEU A 270 14.12 9.40 6.30
CA LEU A 270 13.87 10.72 5.70
C LEU A 270 13.89 10.61 4.17
N TRP A 271 12.84 11.07 3.50
CA TRP A 271 12.65 10.92 2.06
C TRP A 271 12.89 12.24 1.31
N ASP A 272 13.68 12.17 0.24
CA ASP A 272 13.82 13.21 -0.77
C ASP A 272 13.23 12.67 -2.07
N SER A 273 11.99 13.06 -2.37
CA SER A 273 11.24 12.55 -3.52
C SER A 273 11.81 12.99 -4.86
N GLU A 274 12.33 14.22 -4.94
CA GLU A 274 12.92 14.75 -6.18
C GLU A 274 14.14 13.94 -6.62
N LYS A 275 14.92 13.43 -5.65
CA LYS A 275 16.08 12.58 -5.92
C LYS A 275 15.79 11.07 -5.80
N MET A 276 14.59 10.71 -5.37
CA MET A 276 14.19 9.35 -4.98
C MET A 276 15.23 8.69 -4.07
N GLN A 277 15.45 9.23 -2.87
CA GLN A 277 16.46 8.72 -1.95
C GLN A 277 16.06 8.83 -0.48
N VAL A 278 16.55 7.88 0.33
CA VAL A 278 16.55 8.01 1.78
C VAL A 278 17.84 8.71 2.22
N THR A 279 17.71 9.86 2.90
CA THR A 279 18.85 10.76 3.14
C THR A 279 19.61 10.49 4.43
N ASN A 280 19.07 9.66 5.33
CA ASN A 280 19.60 9.45 6.67
C ASN A 280 20.10 8.02 6.93
N ILE A 281 20.50 7.27 5.90
CA ILE A 281 21.21 5.98 6.03
C ILE A 281 22.71 6.22 5.86
N SER A 282 23.51 5.84 6.85
CA SER A 282 24.96 6.03 6.76
C SER A 282 25.64 4.94 5.91
N PRO A 283 26.79 5.21 5.26
CA PRO A 283 27.48 4.22 4.43
C PRO A 283 27.94 2.95 5.17
N ASN A 284 28.00 2.95 6.50
CA ASN A 284 28.43 1.81 7.31
C ASN A 284 27.28 1.16 8.10
N GLU A 285 26.05 1.62 7.88
CA GLU A 285 24.90 1.10 8.61
C GLU A 285 24.53 -0.30 8.10
N GLU A 286 24.30 -1.23 9.04
CA GLU A 286 23.98 -2.61 8.72
C GLU A 286 22.48 -2.86 8.77
N LEU A 287 21.94 -3.47 7.71
CA LEU A 287 20.59 -4.02 7.67
C LEU A 287 20.65 -5.51 7.97
N THR A 288 19.73 -6.01 8.79
CA THR A 288 19.61 -7.45 9.06
C THR A 288 18.29 -8.01 8.54
N THR A 289 18.34 -9.14 7.84
CA THR A 289 17.18 -9.83 7.24
C THR A 289 17.27 -11.33 7.49
N ALA A 290 16.14 -11.99 7.71
CA ALA A 290 16.10 -13.43 7.89
C ALA A 290 16.22 -14.17 6.54
N GLU A 291 17.07 -15.18 6.49
CA GLU A 291 17.07 -16.22 5.48
C GLU A 291 16.41 -17.46 6.08
N LEU A 292 15.20 -17.73 5.61
CA LEU A 292 14.41 -18.87 6.06
C LEU A 292 14.74 -20.10 5.22
N THR A 293 15.07 -21.21 5.87
CA THR A 293 15.15 -22.51 5.22
C THR A 293 13.84 -23.25 5.37
N PRO A 294 13.34 -23.94 4.33
CA PRO A 294 12.14 -24.74 4.45
C PRO A 294 12.29 -25.87 5.47
N PHE A 295 11.18 -26.22 6.14
CA PHE A 295 11.17 -27.34 7.08
C PHE A 295 11.23 -28.68 6.33
N SER A 296 12.24 -29.49 6.61
CA SER A 296 12.37 -30.84 6.08
C SER A 296 11.59 -31.83 6.95
N SER A 297 10.28 -31.98 6.73
CA SER A 297 9.42 -33.09 7.22
C SER A 297 9.47 -33.53 8.71
N ASP A 298 10.22 -32.82 9.56
CA ASP A 298 10.53 -33.19 10.94
C ASP A 298 9.58 -32.55 11.95
N ILE A 299 9.58 -33.11 13.17
CA ILE A 299 8.95 -32.48 14.33
C ILE A 299 9.60 -31.10 14.54
N VAL A 300 8.79 -30.04 14.46
CA VAL A 300 9.26 -28.66 14.69
C VAL A 300 9.52 -28.46 16.19
N THR A 301 10.79 -28.56 16.57
CA THR A 301 11.27 -28.16 17.91
C THR A 301 11.80 -26.73 17.88
N ARG A 302 11.96 -26.09 19.05
CA ARG A 302 12.61 -24.77 19.14
C ARG A 302 14.02 -24.76 18.52
N SER A 303 14.74 -25.87 18.60
CA SER A 303 16.06 -26.01 17.96
C SER A 303 15.95 -26.07 16.43
N VAL A 304 14.97 -26.80 15.90
CA VAL A 304 14.70 -26.88 14.46
C VAL A 304 14.29 -25.50 13.93
N GLU A 305 13.45 -24.78 14.67
CA GLU A 305 13.04 -23.40 14.34
C GLU A 305 14.22 -22.42 14.33
N GLN A 306 15.12 -22.50 15.32
CA GLN A 306 16.30 -21.64 15.33
C GLN A 306 17.25 -21.96 14.18
N LYS A 307 17.39 -23.24 13.82
CA LYS A 307 18.22 -23.66 12.69
C LYS A 307 17.59 -23.28 11.35
N SER A 308 16.28 -23.12 11.28
CA SER A 308 15.58 -22.73 10.06
C SER A 308 15.64 -21.24 9.76
N GLN A 309 16.24 -20.45 10.65
CA GLN A 309 16.41 -19.00 10.50
C GLN A 309 17.90 -18.63 10.60
N LYS A 310 18.48 -18.18 9.49
CA LYS A 310 19.79 -17.53 9.49
C LYS A 310 19.62 -16.02 9.35
N TRP A 311 20.46 -15.24 10.00
CA TRP A 311 20.44 -13.79 9.85
C TRP A 311 21.54 -13.36 8.87
N ILE A 312 21.14 -12.69 7.80
CA ILE A 312 22.07 -12.10 6.84
C ILE A 312 22.17 -10.60 7.15
N LYS A 313 23.41 -10.12 7.14
CA LYS A 313 23.74 -8.70 7.25
C LYS A 313 24.04 -8.13 5.87
N TRP A 314 23.55 -6.93 5.63
CA TRP A 314 23.73 -6.18 4.39
C TRP A 314 24.23 -4.78 4.70
N ASN A 315 24.89 -4.16 3.74
CA ASN A 315 25.05 -2.71 3.76
C ASN A 315 23.69 -2.06 3.48
N ALA A 316 23.16 -1.29 4.44
CA ALA A 316 21.81 -0.76 4.36
C ALA A 316 21.64 0.25 3.21
N LEU A 317 22.64 1.11 2.99
CA LEU A 317 22.59 2.12 1.93
C LEU A 317 22.55 1.45 0.56
N ASN A 318 23.45 0.50 0.30
CA ASN A 318 23.50 -0.23 -0.98
C ASN A 318 22.19 -0.98 -1.26
N MET A 319 21.59 -1.62 -0.25
CA MET A 319 20.31 -2.32 -0.43
C MET A 319 19.16 -1.34 -0.69
N CYS A 320 19.12 -0.21 0.03
CA CYS A 320 18.12 0.83 -0.18
C CYS A 320 18.18 1.38 -1.62
N GLU A 321 19.38 1.75 -2.08
CA GLU A 321 19.60 2.24 -3.45
C GLU A 321 19.22 1.18 -4.49
N GLN A 322 19.59 -0.09 -4.26
CA GLN A 322 19.26 -1.21 -5.14
C GLN A 322 17.77 -1.53 -5.20
N TRP A 323 17.00 -1.25 -4.15
CA TRP A 323 15.54 -1.41 -4.16
C TRP A 323 14.80 -0.26 -4.82
N ILE A 324 15.37 0.96 -4.78
CA ILE A 324 14.80 2.13 -5.46
C ILE A 324 15.13 2.09 -6.96
N LYS A 325 16.40 1.86 -7.30
CA LYS A 325 16.90 1.79 -8.68
C LYS A 325 17.45 0.39 -8.95
N HIS A 326 16.52 -0.51 -9.23
CA HIS A 326 16.83 -1.93 -9.35
C HIS A 326 17.61 -2.28 -10.61
N ASN A 327 18.60 -3.16 -10.45
CA ASN A 327 19.30 -3.78 -11.57
C ASN A 327 18.56 -5.04 -12.00
N TYR A 328 18.05 -5.06 -13.22
CA TYR A 328 17.35 -6.21 -13.78
C TYR A 328 18.32 -7.25 -14.35
N ARG A 329 17.83 -8.48 -14.53
CA ARG A 329 18.64 -9.52 -15.17
C ARG A 329 19.00 -9.13 -16.62
N PRO A 330 20.10 -9.66 -17.18
CA PRO A 330 20.52 -9.36 -18.55
C PRO A 330 19.38 -9.51 -19.57
N GLY A 331 19.26 -8.54 -20.48
CA GLY A 331 18.18 -8.48 -21.48
C GLY A 331 16.98 -7.61 -21.08
N TRP A 332 16.94 -7.11 -19.85
CA TRP A 332 15.88 -6.23 -19.35
C TRP A 332 16.47 -4.89 -18.89
N ASN A 333 15.91 -3.79 -19.38
CA ASN A 333 16.20 -2.41 -18.95
C ASN A 333 14.87 -1.64 -18.88
N LEU A 334 14.74 -0.70 -17.94
CA LEU A 334 13.61 0.24 -17.87
C LEU A 334 13.97 1.60 -18.47
#